data_AF-A0A1S4CS30-F1
#
_entry.id   AF-A0A1S4CS30-F1
#
_cell.length_a   1.000
_cell.length_b   1.000
_cell.length_c   1.000
_cell.angle_alpha   90.00
_cell.angle_beta   90.00
_cell.angle_gamma   90.00
#
_symmetry.space_group_name_H-M   'P 1'
#
loop_
_entity.id
_entity.type
_entity.pdbx_description
1 polymer ?
#
loop_
_entity_poly.entity_id
_entity_poly.type
_entity_poly.pdbx_seq_one_letter_code
_entity_poly.pdbx_strand_id
1 'polypeptide(L)'
;MIKQVYLTLFCAMLSSTVGSFLHLIWEAGGFFTVIISAASILSLYLTPAMKVKKRVLYLMIAAYSLGASVGLLTEYNFGIDQGFVFSFLGGTTIGFGTFWFGAMFTRQRIDLYIGCLLHSYAFMYLWFVTASDIFGGHTTRWMIKVLAVLALYMGYFVIYSQEILYNARYGDVNFVNCTFTVFFHLPAIVVHAARVYLVAEIEHYRQN
;
A
#
# COMPACT_ATOMS: atom_id res chain seq x y z
N MET A 1 16.48 -13.47 -0.36
CA MET A 1 16.34 -12.14 -0.97
C MET A 1 14.88 -11.77 -1.30
N ILE A 2 14.26 -12.29 -2.37
CA ILE A 2 12.89 -11.86 -2.77
C ILE A 2 11.83 -12.12 -1.68
N LYS A 3 11.92 -13.26 -0.98
CA LYS A 3 11.04 -13.57 0.17
C LYS A 3 11.17 -12.54 1.31
N GLN A 4 12.36 -11.97 1.51
CA GLN A 4 12.60 -10.94 2.54
C GLN A 4 12.10 -9.57 2.09
N VAL A 5 12.15 -9.24 0.79
CA VAL A 5 11.52 -8.01 0.24
C VAL A 5 10.03 -8.04 0.51
N TYR A 6 9.36 -9.14 0.18
CA TYR A 6 7.91 -9.28 0.37
C TYR A 6 7.51 -9.28 1.84
N LEU A 7 8.25 -9.97 2.71
CA LEU A 7 8.02 -9.92 4.16
C LEU A 7 8.19 -8.51 4.71
N THR A 8 9.27 -7.81 4.33
CA THR A 8 9.53 -6.44 4.80
C THR A 8 8.47 -5.47 4.30
N LEU A 9 7.99 -5.65 3.06
CA LEU A 9 6.90 -4.86 2.51
C LEU A 9 5.59 -5.11 3.26
N PHE A 10 5.26 -6.38 3.53
CA PHE A 10 4.08 -6.75 4.31
C PHE A 10 4.12 -6.14 5.72
N CYS A 11 5.26 -6.25 6.41
CA CYS A 11 5.45 -5.62 7.72
C CYS A 11 5.34 -4.08 7.65
N ALA A 12 5.86 -3.44 6.60
CA ALA A 12 5.74 -1.99 6.42
C ALA A 12 4.28 -1.56 6.17
N MET A 13 3.52 -2.33 5.39
CA MET A 13 2.10 -2.10 5.13
C MET A 13 1.25 -2.29 6.39
N LEU A 14 1.53 -3.34 7.17
CA LEU A 14 0.91 -3.53 8.48
C LEU A 14 1.24 -2.36 9.42
N SER A 15 2.49 -1.93 9.48
CA SER A 15 2.93 -0.82 10.32
C SER A 15 2.26 0.49 9.92
N SER A 16 2.12 0.76 8.63
CA SER A 16 1.38 1.90 8.09
C SER A 16 -0.11 1.84 8.45
N THR A 17 -0.72 0.65 8.34
CA THR A 17 -2.12 0.41 8.71
C THR A 17 -2.36 0.67 10.20
N VAL A 18 -1.49 0.13 11.06
CA VAL A 18 -1.52 0.37 12.52
C VAL A 18 -1.30 1.87 12.83
N GLY A 19 -0.42 2.54 12.09
CA GLY A 19 -0.22 4.00 12.19
C GLY A 19 -1.48 4.79 11.89
N SER A 20 -2.21 4.41 10.83
CA SER A 20 -3.50 5.04 10.50
C SER A 20 -4.57 4.78 11.57
N PHE A 21 -4.63 3.57 12.17
CA PHE A 21 -5.57 3.27 13.25
C PHE A 21 -5.28 4.02 14.54
N LEU A 22 -4.01 4.05 14.96
CA LEU A 22 -3.61 4.77 16.17
C LEU A 22 -3.85 6.27 16.03
N HIS A 23 -3.71 6.79 14.82
CA HIS A 23 -4.06 8.17 14.55
C HIS A 23 -5.57 8.44 14.74
N LEU A 24 -6.44 7.59 14.20
CA LEU A 24 -7.90 7.71 14.36
C LEU A 24 -8.37 7.66 15.83
N ILE A 25 -7.63 6.96 16.70
CA ILE A 25 -8.02 6.79 18.11
C ILE A 25 -7.46 7.91 19.00
N TRP A 26 -6.28 8.44 18.68
CA TRP A 26 -5.53 9.33 19.58
C TRP A 26 -5.34 10.76 19.05
N GLU A 27 -5.79 11.07 17.83
CA GLU A 27 -5.42 12.31 17.12
C GLU A 27 -3.89 12.55 17.10
N ALA A 28 -3.09 11.49 17.17
CA ALA A 28 -1.62 11.57 17.33
C ALA A 28 -0.87 12.03 16.06
N GLY A 29 -1.61 12.45 15.04
CA GLY A 29 -1.10 12.78 13.71
C GLY A 29 -1.12 14.28 13.53
N GLY A 30 -0.09 14.78 12.85
CA GLY A 30 0.07 16.20 12.59
C GLY A 30 1.43 16.49 12.01
N PHE A 31 1.88 17.73 12.17
CA PHE A 31 3.20 18.16 11.71
C PHE A 31 4.34 17.27 12.25
N PHE A 32 4.19 16.73 13.46
CA PHE A 32 5.16 15.82 14.08
C PHE A 32 5.32 14.50 13.31
N THR A 33 4.25 13.88 12.83
CA THR A 33 4.36 12.62 12.05
C THR A 33 5.02 12.87 10.70
N VAL A 34 4.79 14.03 10.10
CA VAL A 34 5.48 14.46 8.87
C VAL A 34 6.97 14.65 9.13
N ILE A 35 7.37 15.35 10.20
CA ILE A 35 8.79 15.51 10.56
C ILE A 35 9.44 14.16 10.83
N ILE A 36 8.78 13.27 11.58
CA ILE A 36 9.34 11.95 11.93
C ILE A 36 9.52 11.10 10.67
N SER A 37 8.57 11.14 9.73
CA SER A 37 8.73 10.44 8.44
C SER A 37 9.90 11.01 7.64
N ALA A 38 10.02 12.33 7.52
CA ALA A 38 11.13 12.98 6.81
C ALA A 38 12.49 12.66 7.45
N ALA A 39 12.59 12.73 8.78
CA ALA A 39 13.79 12.38 9.53
C ALA A 39 14.17 10.90 9.37
N SER A 40 13.18 10.01 9.33
CA SER A 40 13.39 8.57 9.14
C SER A 40 13.86 8.24 7.73
N ILE A 41 13.32 8.91 6.71
CA ILE A 41 13.75 8.78 5.31
C ILE A 41 15.18 9.29 5.17
N LEU A 42 15.49 10.46 5.72
CA LEU A 42 16.84 11.03 5.69
C LEU A 42 17.84 10.09 6.40
N SER A 43 17.45 9.55 7.56
CA SER A 43 18.25 8.55 8.30
C SER A 43 18.43 7.25 7.52
N LEU A 44 17.46 6.84 6.70
CA LEU A 44 17.55 5.66 5.83
C LEU A 44 18.59 5.87 4.72
N TYR A 45 18.65 7.06 4.13
CA TYR A 45 19.64 7.43 3.11
C TYR A 45 21.05 7.58 3.69
N LEU A 46 21.17 8.14 4.89
CA LEU A 46 22.44 8.31 5.59
C LEU A 46 23.00 7.00 6.17
N THR A 47 22.17 5.95 6.32
CA THR A 47 22.60 4.69 6.91
C THR A 47 23.30 3.79 5.86
N PRO A 48 24.55 3.33 6.13
CA PRO A 48 25.28 2.43 5.23
C PRO A 48 24.54 1.11 4.96
N ALA A 49 24.70 0.57 3.75
CA ALA A 49 24.02 -0.65 3.28
C ALA A 49 24.27 -1.89 4.18
N MET A 50 25.41 -1.95 4.89
CA MET A 50 25.76 -3.06 5.78
C MET A 50 24.91 -3.11 7.06
N LYS A 51 24.27 -2.00 7.48
CA LYS A 51 23.45 -1.95 8.71
C LYS A 51 21.98 -2.25 8.42
N VAL A 52 21.73 -3.42 7.82
CA VAL A 52 20.41 -3.87 7.35
C VAL A 52 19.31 -3.73 8.42
N LYS A 53 19.57 -4.18 9.66
CA LYS A 53 18.60 -4.10 10.77
C LYS A 53 18.16 -2.66 11.08
N LYS A 54 19.10 -1.71 11.06
CA LYS A 54 18.79 -0.29 11.30
C LYS A 54 17.99 0.31 10.15
N ARG A 55 18.32 -0.05 8.90
CA ARG A 55 17.56 0.42 7.73
C ARG A 55 16.12 -0.11 7.73
N VAL A 56 15.90 -1.37 8.10
CA VAL A 56 14.55 -1.93 8.25
C VAL A 56 13.78 -1.20 9.36
N LEU A 57 14.43 -0.90 10.50
CA LEU A 57 13.79 -0.14 11.58
C LEU A 57 13.34 1.25 11.11
N TYR A 58 14.23 2.02 10.45
CA TYR A 58 13.86 3.34 9.91
C TYR A 58 12.75 3.26 8.86
N LEU A 59 12.73 2.21 8.04
CA LEU A 59 11.65 1.96 7.09
C LEU A 59 10.32 1.72 7.81
N MET A 60 10.30 0.94 8.89
CA MET A 60 9.07 0.70 9.68
C MET A 60 8.58 1.98 10.35
N ILE A 61 9.48 2.77 10.95
CA ILE A 61 9.12 4.05 11.56
C ILE A 61 8.56 5.01 10.49
N ALA A 62 9.22 5.10 9.33
CA ALA A 62 8.73 5.92 8.22
C ALA A 62 7.35 5.45 7.74
N ALA A 63 7.14 4.14 7.58
CA ALA A 63 5.87 3.57 7.15
C ALA A 63 4.75 3.85 8.15
N TYR A 64 5.02 3.68 9.45
CA TYR A 64 4.10 4.02 10.53
C TYR A 64 3.69 5.50 10.50
N SER A 65 4.66 6.41 10.44
CA SER A 65 4.42 7.86 10.44
C SER A 65 3.72 8.34 9.17
N LEU A 66 4.02 7.73 8.02
CA LEU A 66 3.33 8.01 6.77
C LEU A 66 1.88 7.52 6.81
N GLY A 67 1.63 6.32 7.34
CA GLY A 67 0.28 5.79 7.55
C GLY A 67 -0.57 6.70 8.44
N ALA A 68 0.00 7.17 9.56
CA ALA A 68 -0.66 8.15 10.43
C ALA A 68 -0.98 9.47 9.71
N SER A 69 -0.05 9.98 8.89
CA SER A 69 -0.23 11.23 8.15
C SER A 69 -1.28 11.12 7.03
N VAL A 70 -1.35 9.97 6.35
CA VAL A 70 -2.39 9.69 5.33
C VAL A 70 -3.78 9.58 5.97
N GLY A 71 -3.89 9.01 7.17
CA GLY A 71 -5.13 8.98 7.94
C GLY A 71 -5.70 10.40 8.15
N LEU A 72 -4.84 11.31 8.63
CA LEU A 72 -5.17 12.72 8.89
C LEU A 72 -5.63 13.46 7.62
N LEU A 73 -4.92 13.23 6.51
CA LEU A 73 -5.21 13.87 5.23
C LEU A 73 -6.59 13.46 4.69
N THR A 74 -7.03 12.24 5.02
CA THR A 74 -8.32 11.70 4.55
C THR A 74 -9.47 12.16 5.42
N GLU A 75 -9.26 12.28 6.73
CA GLU A 75 -10.23 12.86 7.67
C GLU A 75 -10.47 14.35 7.36
N TYR A 76 -9.40 15.12 7.14
CA TYR A 76 -9.48 16.57 6.92
C TYR A 76 -10.00 16.97 5.53
N ASN A 77 -9.51 16.36 4.44
CA ASN A 77 -9.82 16.86 3.09
C ASN A 77 -11.19 16.47 2.57
N PHE A 78 -11.87 15.50 3.19
CA PHE A 78 -12.91 14.81 2.45
C PHE A 78 -14.24 14.61 3.16
N GLY A 79 -14.33 14.59 4.50
CA GLY A 79 -15.57 14.13 5.15
C GLY A 79 -16.08 12.79 4.59
N ILE A 80 -15.18 12.02 3.94
CA ILE A 80 -15.47 10.76 3.26
C ILE A 80 -15.49 9.70 4.35
N ASP A 81 -16.49 8.82 4.24
CA ASP A 81 -16.68 7.65 5.09
C ASP A 81 -15.36 7.04 5.55
N GLN A 82 -15.19 6.96 6.86
CA GLN A 82 -14.09 6.27 7.54
C GLN A 82 -13.89 4.82 7.02
N GLY A 83 -14.95 4.22 6.49
CA GLY A 83 -14.94 2.94 5.79
C GLY A 83 -14.06 2.89 4.52
N PHE A 84 -13.80 4.01 3.83
CA PHE A 84 -12.94 4.06 2.65
C PHE A 84 -11.48 3.79 2.99
N VAL A 85 -10.93 4.51 3.97
CA VAL A 85 -9.53 4.36 4.41
C VAL A 85 -9.31 2.98 4.99
N PHE A 86 -10.25 2.53 5.82
CA PHE A 86 -10.23 1.18 6.41
C PHE A 86 -10.22 0.10 5.35
N SER A 87 -11.11 0.19 4.37
CA SER A 87 -11.22 -0.81 3.31
C SER A 87 -10.01 -0.80 2.39
N PHE A 88 -9.44 0.36 2.10
CA PHE A 88 -8.24 0.51 1.27
C PHE A 88 -6.99 -0.05 1.97
N LEU A 89 -6.73 0.32 3.22
CA LEU A 89 -5.57 -0.16 3.99
C LEU A 89 -5.70 -1.66 4.34
N GLY A 90 -6.90 -2.10 4.73
CA GLY A 90 -7.18 -3.52 4.96
C GLY A 90 -7.03 -4.34 3.69
N GLY A 91 -7.61 -3.87 2.57
CA GLY A 91 -7.54 -4.54 1.28
C GLY A 91 -6.13 -4.66 0.73
N THR A 92 -5.32 -3.59 0.81
CA THR A 92 -3.89 -3.63 0.42
C THR A 92 -3.11 -4.63 1.27
N THR A 93 -3.33 -4.64 2.58
CA THR A 93 -2.64 -5.57 3.50
C THR A 93 -3.00 -7.03 3.22
N ILE A 94 -4.28 -7.33 3.00
CA ILE A 94 -4.75 -8.69 2.66
C ILE A 94 -4.25 -9.12 1.28
N GLY A 95 -4.29 -8.23 0.29
CA GLY A 95 -3.74 -8.47 -1.05
C GLY A 95 -2.24 -8.79 -0.99
N PHE A 96 -1.47 -8.03 -0.20
CA PHE A 96 -0.05 -8.32 0.01
C PHE A 96 0.22 -9.60 0.78
N GLY A 97 -0.56 -9.87 1.82
CA GLY A 97 -0.41 -11.08 2.64
C GLY A 97 -0.66 -12.34 1.82
N THR A 98 -1.75 -12.36 1.06
CA THR A 98 -2.10 -13.47 0.16
C THR A 98 -1.08 -13.66 -0.95
N PHE A 99 -0.60 -12.57 -1.54
CA PHE A 99 0.46 -12.60 -2.53
C PHE A 99 1.79 -13.12 -1.95
N TRP A 100 2.20 -12.64 -0.78
CA TRP A 100 3.42 -13.08 -0.09
C TRP A 100 3.35 -14.57 0.25
N PHE A 101 2.21 -15.02 0.75
CA PHE A 101 1.96 -16.43 1.07
C PHE A 101 2.05 -17.30 -0.19
N GLY A 102 1.39 -16.91 -1.28
CA GLY A 102 1.48 -17.63 -2.56
C GLY A 102 2.90 -17.65 -3.15
N ALA A 103 3.63 -16.54 -3.04
CA ALA A 103 5.04 -16.45 -3.46
C ALA A 103 5.98 -17.32 -2.60
N MET A 104 5.58 -17.76 -1.42
CA MET A 104 6.35 -18.66 -0.57
C MET A 104 6.29 -20.11 -1.04
N PHE A 105 5.13 -20.55 -1.57
CA PHE A 105 4.80 -21.94 -1.86
C PHE A 105 5.26 -22.44 -3.23
N THR A 106 5.27 -21.61 -4.26
CA THR A 106 5.40 -22.10 -5.64
C THR A 106 6.76 -21.83 -6.28
N ARG A 107 7.27 -22.81 -7.04
CA ARG A 107 8.65 -22.88 -7.57
C ARG A 107 8.79 -22.38 -9.03
N GLN A 108 7.71 -22.34 -9.81
CA GLN A 108 7.65 -21.78 -11.17
C GLN A 108 7.14 -20.35 -11.14
N ARG A 109 7.80 -19.43 -11.88
CA ARG A 109 7.77 -17.98 -11.60
C ARG A 109 6.82 -17.16 -12.46
N ILE A 110 6.04 -17.69 -13.40
CA ILE A 110 5.16 -16.86 -14.27
C ILE A 110 3.68 -17.17 -14.01
N ASP A 111 3.27 -18.44 -14.05
CA ASP A 111 1.89 -18.84 -13.75
C ASP A 111 1.46 -18.52 -12.31
N LEU A 112 2.45 -18.46 -11.42
CA LEU A 112 2.31 -18.05 -10.03
C LEU A 112 1.84 -16.60 -9.90
N TYR A 113 2.35 -15.67 -10.71
CA TYR A 113 1.96 -14.26 -10.59
C TYR A 113 0.51 -14.04 -11.02
N ILE A 114 0.07 -14.69 -12.10
CA ILE A 114 -1.32 -14.59 -12.59
C ILE A 114 -2.28 -15.26 -11.59
N GLY A 115 -1.92 -16.46 -11.09
CA GLY A 115 -2.72 -17.17 -10.08
C GLY A 115 -2.80 -16.44 -8.74
N CYS A 116 -1.69 -15.87 -8.27
CA CYS A 116 -1.67 -15.05 -7.06
C CYS A 116 -2.41 -13.73 -7.24
N LEU A 117 -2.35 -13.10 -8.42
CA LEU A 117 -3.16 -11.90 -8.70
C LEU A 117 -4.64 -12.19 -8.59
N LEU A 118 -5.11 -13.27 -9.23
CA LEU A 118 -6.50 -13.69 -9.19
C LEU A 118 -6.96 -14.00 -7.77
N HIS A 119 -6.17 -14.76 -7.00
CA HIS A 119 -6.47 -15.04 -5.59
C HIS A 119 -6.46 -13.78 -4.71
N SER A 120 -5.47 -12.90 -4.89
CA SER A 120 -5.38 -11.66 -4.12
C SER A 120 -6.59 -10.76 -4.42
N TYR A 121 -7.01 -10.68 -5.67
CA TYR A 121 -8.19 -9.93 -6.08
C TYR A 121 -9.48 -10.53 -5.50
N ALA A 122 -9.60 -11.85 -5.46
CA ALA A 122 -10.74 -12.54 -4.84
C ALA A 122 -10.81 -12.28 -3.33
N PHE A 123 -9.69 -12.41 -2.61
CA PHE A 123 -9.63 -12.13 -1.16
C PHE A 123 -9.89 -10.67 -0.81
N MET A 124 -9.40 -9.77 -1.65
CA MET A 124 -9.63 -8.35 -1.55
C MET A 124 -11.10 -7.99 -1.79
N TYR A 125 -11.74 -8.60 -2.79
CA TYR A 125 -13.18 -8.46 -3.03
C TYR A 125 -14.00 -9.00 -1.85
N LEU A 126 -13.63 -10.15 -1.28
CA LEU A 126 -14.28 -10.71 -0.10
C LEU A 126 -14.17 -9.79 1.12
N TRP A 127 -12.97 -9.28 1.43
CA TRP A 127 -12.77 -8.29 2.49
C TRP A 127 -13.68 -7.07 2.31
N PHE A 128 -13.82 -6.66 1.06
CA PHE A 128 -14.56 -5.48 0.71
C PHE A 128 -16.08 -5.65 0.87
N VAL A 129 -16.62 -6.81 0.48
CA VAL A 129 -18.00 -7.18 0.75
C VAL A 129 -18.26 -7.21 2.26
N THR A 130 -17.35 -7.81 3.04
CA THR A 130 -17.50 -7.82 4.51
C THR A 130 -17.39 -6.43 5.14
N ALA A 131 -16.50 -5.57 4.64
CA ALA A 131 -16.37 -4.21 5.13
C ALA A 131 -17.63 -3.39 4.81
N SER A 132 -18.22 -3.55 3.62
CA SER A 132 -19.46 -2.84 3.26
C SER A 132 -20.66 -3.22 4.10
N ASP A 133 -20.73 -4.49 4.54
CA ASP A 133 -21.79 -4.96 5.42
C ASP A 133 -21.66 -4.37 6.83
N ILE A 134 -20.42 -4.23 7.31
CA ILE A 134 -20.09 -3.63 8.62
C ILE A 134 -20.35 -2.11 8.64
N PHE A 135 -19.98 -1.38 7.58
CA PHE A 135 -20.06 0.08 7.53
C PHE A 135 -21.38 0.63 6.96
N GLY A 136 -22.34 -0.24 6.63
CA GLY A 136 -23.64 0.15 6.09
C GLY A 136 -23.60 0.37 4.57
N GLY A 137 -24.32 -0.47 3.82
CA GLY A 137 -24.23 -0.65 2.37
C GLY A 137 -24.65 0.51 1.45
N HIS A 138 -24.62 1.78 1.90
CA HIS A 138 -25.03 2.93 1.09
C HIS A 138 -24.01 3.37 0.03
N THR A 139 -22.90 2.65 -0.13
CA THR A 139 -21.72 3.21 -0.78
C THR A 139 -21.21 2.36 -1.96
N THR A 140 -22.11 1.74 -2.74
CA THR A 140 -21.78 0.93 -3.95
C THR A 140 -20.92 1.70 -4.97
N ARG A 141 -21.12 3.02 -5.09
CA ARG A 141 -20.32 3.85 -6.01
C ARG A 141 -18.88 4.03 -5.54
N TRP A 142 -18.63 4.22 -4.24
CA TRP A 142 -17.27 4.27 -3.72
C TRP A 142 -16.63 2.88 -3.66
N MET A 143 -17.47 1.85 -3.58
CA MET A 143 -17.02 0.48 -3.58
C MET A 143 -16.17 0.15 -4.82
N ILE A 144 -16.76 0.39 -6.00
CA ILE A 144 -16.09 0.15 -7.28
C ILE A 144 -14.80 0.98 -7.40
N LYS A 145 -14.79 2.21 -6.84
CA LYS A 145 -13.62 3.09 -6.87
C LYS A 145 -12.43 2.52 -6.10
N VAL A 146 -12.65 2.08 -4.85
CA VAL A 146 -11.58 1.47 -4.04
C VAL A 146 -11.04 0.22 -4.73
N LEU A 147 -11.94 -0.63 -5.24
CA LEU A 147 -11.57 -1.86 -5.92
C LEU A 147 -10.72 -1.58 -7.17
N ALA A 148 -11.07 -0.58 -7.97
CA ALA A 148 -10.33 -0.19 -9.17
C ALA A 148 -8.93 0.36 -8.85
N VAL A 149 -8.80 1.26 -7.88
CA VAL A 149 -7.49 1.79 -7.44
C VAL A 149 -6.60 0.66 -6.92
N LEU A 150 -7.18 -0.24 -6.14
CA LEU A 150 -6.47 -1.35 -5.55
C LEU A 150 -6.06 -2.40 -6.59
N ALA A 151 -6.87 -2.62 -7.64
CA ALA A 151 -6.54 -3.45 -8.78
C ALA A 151 -5.34 -2.90 -9.58
N LEU A 152 -5.36 -1.60 -9.91
CA LEU A 152 -4.25 -0.93 -10.58
C LEU A 152 -2.96 -1.04 -9.77
N TYR A 153 -3.08 -0.88 -8.45
CA TYR A 153 -1.97 -1.00 -7.54
C TYR A 153 -1.38 -2.43 -7.50
N MET A 154 -2.23 -3.46 -7.42
CA MET A 154 -1.76 -4.86 -7.48
C MET A 154 -1.11 -5.19 -8.82
N GLY A 155 -1.64 -4.65 -9.92
CA GLY A 155 -1.03 -4.77 -11.25
C GLY A 155 0.38 -4.17 -11.32
N TYR A 156 0.52 -2.92 -10.83
CA TYR A 156 1.83 -2.27 -10.71
C TYR A 156 2.80 -3.09 -9.86
N PHE A 157 2.34 -3.59 -8.72
CA PHE A 157 3.17 -4.39 -7.82
C PHE A 157 3.67 -5.69 -8.46
N VAL A 158 2.87 -6.32 -9.33
CA VAL A 158 3.32 -7.52 -10.05
C VAL A 158 4.35 -7.21 -11.12
N ILE A 159 4.15 -6.15 -11.91
CA ILE A 159 5.14 -5.69 -12.89
C ILE A 159 6.45 -5.38 -12.16
N TYR A 160 6.38 -4.63 -11.06
CA TYR A 160 7.55 -4.31 -10.25
C TYR A 160 8.21 -5.59 -9.70
N SER A 161 7.44 -6.53 -9.15
CA SER A 161 7.97 -7.80 -8.63
C SER A 161 8.72 -8.62 -9.69
N GLN A 162 8.26 -8.57 -10.96
CA GLN A 162 8.97 -9.16 -12.09
C GLN A 162 10.28 -8.42 -12.38
N GLU A 163 10.29 -7.09 -12.31
CA GLU A 163 11.49 -6.26 -12.46
C GLU A 163 12.53 -6.52 -11.35
N ILE A 164 12.11 -6.64 -10.08
CA ILE A 164 13.01 -7.02 -8.98
C ILE A 164 13.65 -8.38 -9.27
N LEU A 165 12.85 -9.34 -9.73
CA LEU A 165 13.33 -10.68 -10.04
C LEU A 165 14.32 -10.67 -11.20
N TYR A 166 14.08 -9.83 -12.21
CA TYR A 166 14.98 -9.63 -13.33
C TYR A 166 16.30 -8.98 -12.88
N ASN A 167 16.22 -7.88 -12.13
CA ASN A 167 17.38 -7.17 -11.58
C ASN A 167 18.18 -8.04 -10.60
N ALA A 168 17.52 -8.86 -9.78
CA ALA A 168 18.18 -9.81 -8.87
C ALA A 168 18.93 -10.94 -9.58
N ARG A 169 18.65 -11.17 -10.87
CA ARG A 169 19.40 -12.11 -11.70
C ARG A 169 20.68 -11.47 -12.29
N TYR A 170 20.71 -10.15 -12.42
CA TYR A 170 21.78 -9.39 -13.07
C TYR A 170 22.65 -8.56 -12.10
N GLY A 171 22.31 -8.44 -10.81
CA GLY A 171 23.14 -7.73 -9.83
C GLY A 171 22.66 -7.84 -8.36
N ASP A 172 23.46 -7.29 -7.44
CA ASP A 172 23.16 -7.22 -6.00
C ASP A 172 22.18 -6.09 -5.69
N VAL A 173 20.88 -6.40 -5.77
CA VAL A 173 19.83 -5.43 -5.49
C VAL A 173 19.65 -5.26 -3.97
N ASN A 174 19.76 -4.05 -3.45
CA ASN A 174 19.51 -3.80 -2.03
C ASN A 174 18.01 -3.94 -1.70
N PHE A 175 17.63 -5.03 -1.02
CA PHE A 175 16.22 -5.35 -0.75
C PHE A 175 15.46 -4.24 -0.01
N VAL A 176 16.10 -3.51 0.91
CA VAL A 176 15.46 -2.41 1.67
C VAL A 176 15.12 -1.23 0.76
N ASN A 177 16.01 -0.88 -0.17
CA ASN A 177 15.77 0.21 -1.12
C ASN A 177 14.63 -0.15 -2.08
N CYS A 178 14.58 -1.43 -2.43
CA CYS A 178 13.54 -2.00 -3.27
C CYS A 178 12.16 -1.95 -2.57
N THR A 179 12.08 -2.33 -1.29
CA THR A 179 10.85 -2.18 -0.50
C THR A 179 10.43 -0.71 -0.34
N PHE A 180 11.39 0.18 -0.06
CA PHE A 180 11.15 1.62 0.07
C PHE A 180 10.54 2.23 -1.20
N THR A 181 11.08 1.88 -2.37
CA THR A 181 10.61 2.41 -3.66
C THR A 181 9.14 2.03 -3.93
N VAL A 182 8.75 0.77 -3.69
CA VAL A 182 7.35 0.33 -3.83
C VAL A 182 6.43 1.09 -2.88
N PHE A 183 6.86 1.22 -1.62
CA PHE A 183 6.07 1.88 -0.60
C PHE A 183 5.85 3.37 -0.91
N PHE A 184 6.81 4.06 -1.54
CA PHE A 184 6.65 5.45 -1.95
C PHE A 184 5.87 5.64 -3.25
N HIS A 185 5.83 4.63 -4.11
CA HIS A 185 4.99 4.68 -5.30
C HIS A 185 3.50 4.44 -5.00
N LEU A 186 3.18 3.81 -3.86
CA LEU A 186 1.80 3.64 -3.38
C LEU A 186 0.99 4.94 -3.37
N PRO A 187 1.39 6.00 -2.62
CA PRO A 187 0.63 7.24 -2.58
C PRO A 187 0.56 7.92 -3.95
N ALA A 188 1.63 7.84 -4.75
CA ALA A 188 1.66 8.43 -6.08
C ALA A 188 0.65 7.78 -7.03
N ILE A 189 0.52 6.45 -7.00
CA ILE A 189 -0.47 5.70 -7.79
C ILE A 189 -1.89 6.07 -7.35
N VAL A 190 -2.14 6.18 -6.04
CA VAL A 190 -3.44 6.60 -5.50
C VAL A 190 -3.80 8.02 -5.96
N VAL A 191 -2.86 8.96 -5.87
CA VAL A 191 -3.07 10.36 -6.31
C VAL A 191 -3.30 10.43 -7.82
N HIS A 192 -2.55 9.67 -8.62
CA HIS A 192 -2.76 9.61 -10.06
C HIS A 192 -4.12 9.02 -10.42
N ALA A 193 -4.51 7.91 -9.78
CA ALA A 193 -5.83 7.31 -9.98
C ALA A 193 -6.95 8.28 -9.56
N ALA A 194 -6.77 9.00 -8.45
CA ALA A 194 -7.70 10.03 -8.01
C ALA A 194 -7.82 11.20 -9.00
N ARG A 195 -6.70 11.65 -9.61
CA ARG A 195 -6.73 12.71 -10.64
C ARG A 195 -7.43 12.27 -11.92
N VAL A 196 -7.08 11.10 -12.45
CA VAL A 196 -7.73 10.54 -13.66
C VAL A 196 -9.23 10.41 -13.42
N TYR A 197 -9.61 10.02 -12.21
CA TYR A 197 -11.00 9.92 -11.79
C TYR A 197 -11.70 11.28 -11.67
N LEU A 198 -11.07 12.29 -11.05
CA LEU A 198 -11.61 13.66 -10.96
C LEU A 198 -11.89 14.24 -12.34
N VAL A 199 -11.01 13.98 -13.31
CA VAL A 199 -11.20 14.39 -14.70
C VAL A 199 -12.42 13.68 -15.31
N ALA A 200 -12.57 12.37 -15.10
CA ALA A 200 -13.72 11.61 -15.61
C ALA A 200 -15.07 12.07 -15.02
N GLU A 201 -15.11 12.45 -13.73
CA GLU A 201 -16.33 12.97 -13.09
C GLU A 201 -16.73 14.35 -13.66
N ILE A 202 -15.75 15.22 -13.89
CA ILE A 202 -15.96 16.55 -14.50
C ILE A 202 -16.51 16.41 -15.93
N GLU A 203 -16.03 15.41 -16.67
CA GLU A 203 -16.46 15.13 -18.03
C GLU A 203 -17.90 14.59 -18.07
N HIS A 204 -18.27 13.76 -17.10
CA HIS A 204 -19.66 13.29 -16.92
C HIS A 204 -20.63 14.41 -16.53
N TYR A 205 -20.17 15.43 -15.78
CA TYR A 205 -20.99 16.60 -15.44
C TYR A 205 -21.13 17.59 -16.61
N ARG A 206 -20.22 17.56 -17.58
CA ARG A 206 -20.25 18.41 -18.77
C ARG A 206 -21.15 17.88 -19.90
N GLN A 207 -21.52 16.60 -19.83
CA GLN A 207 -22.41 15.94 -20.79
C GLN A 207 -23.89 15.91 -20.39
N ASN A 208 -24.22 16.34 -19.16
CA ASN A 208 -25.59 16.60 -18.70
C ASN A 208 -25.89 18.11 -18.71
#